data_AF-A0A423WTQ9-F1
#
_entry.id   AF-A0A423WTQ9-F1
#
_cell.length_a   1.000
_cell.length_b   1.000
_cell.length_c   1.000
_cell.angle_alpha   90.00
_cell.angle_beta   90.00
_cell.angle_gamma   90.00
#
_symmetry.space_group_name_H-M   'P 1'
#
loop_
_entity.id
_entity.type
_entity.pdbx_description
1 polymer ?
#
loop_
_entity_poly.entity_id
_entity_poly.type
_entity_poly.pdbx_seq_one_letter_code
_entity_poly.pdbx_strand_id
1 'polypeptide(L)'
;MPARLIAPDRPQPPNPKCPVCSVFQTIAYVDMSRATLNDLVEDFLRLQLGYGDKEIAVSSEAGILYDPDETENLSRKLSDLDSFLTIIDEDDDEPFVNVVLNVQQSKEDEPEKPVKALSDQKLEIPKKPKQEPAAPPTAVSQPNGKPEVDGDSSSTLKRTREDEAEPRDAKKAKHGASNPADEGVLVVDDDGANGAILIDDD
;
A
#
# COMPACT_ATOMS: atom_id res chain seq x y z
N MET A 1 -3.66 -8.11 48.26
CA MET A 1 -2.68 -8.39 47.18
C MET A 1 -2.02 -7.08 46.80
N PRO A 2 -0.69 -7.02 46.63
CA PRO A 2 -0.02 -5.79 46.24
C PRO A 2 -0.53 -5.33 44.86
N ALA A 3 -0.86 -4.04 44.73
CA ALA A 3 -1.27 -3.45 43.46
C ALA A 3 -0.08 -3.47 42.48
N ARG A 4 -0.29 -3.96 41.25
CA ARG A 4 0.74 -3.95 40.20
C ARG A 4 0.93 -2.52 39.69
N LEU A 5 2.12 -1.95 39.86
CA LEU A 5 2.47 -0.61 39.37
C LEU A 5 2.67 -0.57 37.84
N ILE A 6 3.06 -1.68 37.22
CA ILE A 6 3.23 -1.80 35.77
C ILE A 6 2.49 -3.06 35.31
N ALA A 7 1.61 -2.89 34.33
CA ALA A 7 0.90 -4.00 33.69
C ALA A 7 1.68 -4.43 32.43
N PRO A 8 2.19 -5.67 32.36
CA PRO A 8 2.70 -6.20 31.10
C PRO A 8 1.53 -6.39 30.13
N ASP A 9 1.68 -5.88 28.92
CA ASP A 9 0.75 -6.14 27.82
C ASP A 9 1.25 -7.31 26.96
N ARG A 10 0.33 -7.97 26.25
CA ARG A 10 0.66 -9.05 25.32
C ARG A 10 0.70 -8.48 23.90
N PRO A 11 1.70 -8.87 23.08
CA PRO A 11 1.73 -8.48 21.68
C PRO A 11 0.48 -9.00 20.98
N GLN A 12 -0.17 -8.12 20.22
CA GLN A 12 -1.30 -8.48 19.37
C GLN A 12 -0.80 -9.24 18.14
N PRO A 13 -1.58 -10.19 17.59
CA PRO A 13 -1.25 -10.83 16.33
C PRO A 13 -1.24 -9.78 15.19
N PRO A 14 -0.54 -10.06 14.07
CA PRO A 14 -0.54 -9.18 12.91
C PRO A 14 -1.96 -8.88 12.44
N ASN A 15 -2.25 -7.61 12.15
CA ASN A 15 -3.54 -7.23 11.61
C ASN A 15 -3.62 -7.63 10.12
N PRO A 16 -4.51 -8.55 9.73
CA PRO A 16 -4.60 -9.00 8.34
C PRO A 16 -5.14 -7.91 7.39
N LYS A 17 -5.66 -6.79 7.92
CA LYS A 17 -6.09 -5.62 7.15
C LYS A 17 -5.00 -4.55 7.00
N CYS A 18 -3.83 -4.76 7.58
CA CYS A 18 -2.74 -3.79 7.50
C CYS A 18 -2.14 -3.80 6.08
N PRO A 19 -2.16 -2.68 5.33
CA PRO A 19 -1.69 -2.63 3.95
C PRO A 19 -0.17 -2.85 3.80
N VAL A 20 0.56 -2.91 4.92
CA VAL A 20 2.01 -3.15 4.93
C VAL A 20 2.32 -4.61 5.25
N CYS A 21 1.73 -5.17 6.31
CA CYS A 21 2.08 -6.52 6.77
C CYS A 21 1.18 -7.64 6.24
N SER A 22 0.09 -7.34 5.51
CA SER A 22 -0.74 -8.35 4.84
C SER A 22 -0.33 -8.65 3.40
N VAL A 23 0.67 -7.94 2.87
CA VAL A 23 1.17 -8.11 1.50
C VAL A 23 1.98 -9.40 1.40
N PHE A 24 1.74 -10.16 0.35
CA PHE A 24 2.52 -11.35 0.04
C PHE A 24 3.70 -10.97 -0.85
N GLN A 25 4.92 -11.34 -0.47
CA GLN A 25 6.11 -11.03 -1.26
C GLN A 25 6.68 -12.29 -1.89
N THR A 26 7.01 -12.23 -3.17
CA THR A 26 7.63 -13.35 -3.88
C THR A 26 8.62 -12.87 -4.94
N ILE A 27 9.45 -13.79 -5.43
CA ILE A 27 10.49 -13.53 -6.41
C ILE A 27 10.19 -14.35 -7.68
N ALA A 28 10.19 -13.67 -8.83
CA ALA A 28 10.19 -14.30 -10.15
C ALA A 28 11.57 -14.19 -10.78
N TYR A 29 12.10 -15.32 -11.24
CA TYR A 29 13.28 -15.39 -12.08
C TYR A 29 12.88 -15.34 -13.53
N VAL A 30 13.37 -14.34 -14.25
CA VAL A 30 13.02 -14.10 -15.64
C VAL A 30 14.25 -14.04 -16.52
N ASP A 31 14.10 -14.49 -17.75
CA ASP A 31 15.06 -14.21 -18.80
C ASP A 31 14.78 -12.82 -19.38
N MET A 32 15.52 -11.82 -18.91
CA MET A 32 15.39 -10.42 -19.34
C MET A 32 15.54 -10.21 -20.85
N SER A 33 16.13 -11.16 -21.59
CA SER A 33 16.33 -11.03 -23.04
C SER A 33 15.06 -11.32 -23.85
N ARG A 34 14.24 -12.25 -23.36
CA ARG A 34 13.08 -12.82 -24.06
C ARG A 34 11.74 -12.53 -23.37
N ALA A 35 11.73 -12.41 -22.04
CA ALA A 35 10.50 -12.31 -21.27
C ALA A 35 9.78 -10.97 -21.47
N THR A 36 8.49 -11.07 -21.75
CA THR A 36 7.57 -9.94 -21.87
C THR A 36 6.63 -9.86 -20.68
N LEU A 37 5.95 -8.72 -20.52
CA LEU A 37 4.90 -8.57 -19.52
C LEU A 37 3.75 -9.55 -19.76
N ASN A 38 3.44 -9.89 -21.01
CA ASN A 38 2.45 -10.91 -21.33
C ASN A 38 2.82 -12.29 -20.76
N ASP A 39 4.07 -12.74 -20.96
CA ASP A 39 4.54 -14.01 -20.40
C ASP A 39 4.43 -14.02 -18.87
N LEU A 40 4.70 -12.88 -18.22
CA LEU A 40 4.53 -12.76 -16.78
C LEU A 40 3.06 -12.92 -16.36
N VAL A 41 2.14 -12.26 -17.05
CA VAL A 41 0.71 -12.33 -16.70
C VAL A 41 0.15 -13.73 -16.98
N GLU A 42 0.36 -14.26 -18.18
CA GLU A 42 -0.25 -15.53 -18.60
C GLU A 42 0.45 -16.74 -17.97
N ASP A 43 1.79 -16.84 -18.06
CA ASP A 43 2.50 -18.04 -17.65
C ASP A 43 2.82 -18.10 -16.15
N PHE A 44 2.92 -16.93 -15.50
CA PHE A 44 3.30 -16.86 -14.09
C PHE A 44 2.12 -16.49 -13.20
N LEU A 45 1.44 -15.36 -13.43
CA LEU A 45 0.33 -14.95 -12.56
C LEU A 45 -0.86 -15.91 -12.68
N ARG A 46 -1.32 -16.21 -13.89
CA ARG A 46 -2.49 -17.06 -14.10
C ARG A 46 -2.21 -18.53 -13.79
N LEU A 47 -1.10 -19.09 -14.29
CA LEU A 47 -0.79 -20.51 -14.14
C LEU A 47 -0.07 -20.87 -12.82
N GLN A 48 0.97 -20.14 -12.43
CA GLN A 48 1.80 -20.50 -11.25
C GLN A 48 1.20 -19.97 -9.95
N LEU A 49 0.78 -18.70 -9.92
CA LEU A 49 0.19 -18.07 -8.74
C LEU A 49 -1.29 -18.41 -8.56
N GLY A 50 -1.93 -18.95 -9.62
CA GLY A 50 -3.29 -19.46 -9.54
C GLY A 50 -4.37 -18.39 -9.59
N TYR A 51 -4.07 -17.20 -10.14
CA TYR A 51 -5.08 -16.19 -10.43
C TYR A 51 -6.09 -16.68 -11.48
N GLY A 52 -5.71 -17.63 -12.35
CA GLY A 52 -6.62 -18.20 -13.35
C GLY A 52 -7.20 -17.11 -14.26
N ASP A 53 -8.53 -16.97 -14.24
CA ASP A 53 -9.28 -15.99 -15.04
C ASP A 53 -9.73 -14.76 -14.23
N LYS A 54 -9.15 -14.53 -13.04
CA LYS A 54 -9.47 -13.38 -12.20
C LYS A 54 -9.01 -12.06 -12.83
N GLU A 55 -9.72 -11.00 -12.49
CA GLU A 55 -9.38 -9.62 -12.87
C GLU A 55 -8.23 -9.13 -11.98
N ILE A 56 -7.07 -8.92 -12.59
CA ILE A 56 -5.87 -8.47 -11.89
C ILE A 56 -5.29 -7.23 -12.54
N ALA A 57 -4.80 -6.32 -11.70
CA ALA A 57 -3.99 -5.19 -12.11
C ALA A 57 -2.54 -5.39 -11.68
N VAL A 58 -1.60 -5.13 -12.59
CA VAL A 58 -0.16 -5.10 -12.33
C VAL A 58 0.31 -3.66 -12.42
N SER A 59 0.92 -3.18 -11.34
CA SER A 59 1.45 -1.83 -11.22
C SER A 59 2.93 -1.84 -10.86
N SER A 60 3.64 -0.77 -11.21
CA SER A 60 5.02 -0.48 -10.81
C SER A 60 5.06 0.88 -10.14
N GLU A 61 6.25 1.33 -9.71
CA GLU A 61 6.42 2.70 -9.20
C GLU A 61 6.02 3.77 -10.24
N ALA A 62 6.17 3.47 -11.53
CA ALA A 62 5.81 4.37 -12.62
C ALA A 62 4.29 4.46 -12.89
N GLY A 63 3.49 3.53 -12.36
CA GLY A 63 2.05 3.47 -12.59
C GLY A 63 1.56 2.07 -12.95
N ILE A 64 0.31 2.00 -13.42
CA ILE A 64 -0.32 0.76 -13.88
C ILE A 64 0.38 0.31 -15.17
N LEU A 65 0.77 -0.95 -15.22
CA LEU A 65 1.39 -1.56 -16.40
C LEU A 65 0.41 -2.45 -17.14
N TYR A 66 -0.48 -3.12 -16.42
CA TYR A 66 -1.51 -3.97 -16.99
C TYR A 66 -2.75 -3.91 -16.12
N ASP A 67 -3.90 -3.77 -16.75
CA ASP A 67 -5.21 -4.10 -16.19
C ASP A 67 -6.12 -4.58 -17.35
N PRO A 68 -7.36 -5.04 -17.10
CA PRO A 68 -8.27 -5.49 -18.15
C PRO A 68 -8.56 -4.43 -19.23
N ASP A 69 -8.44 -3.14 -18.91
CA ASP A 69 -8.69 -2.01 -19.81
C ASP A 69 -7.40 -1.53 -20.51
N GLU A 70 -6.25 -1.59 -19.84
CA GLU A 70 -4.94 -1.11 -20.24
C GLU A 70 -3.98 -2.29 -20.53
N THR A 71 -4.02 -2.75 -21.79
CA THR A 71 -3.24 -3.90 -22.26
C THR A 71 -2.07 -3.52 -23.18
N GLU A 72 -1.82 -2.23 -23.38
CA GLU A 72 -0.84 -1.72 -24.35
C GLU A 72 0.62 -2.10 -24.01
N ASN A 73 0.94 -2.23 -22.72
CA ASN A 73 2.29 -2.54 -22.27
C ASN A 73 2.63 -4.04 -22.28
N LEU A 74 1.68 -4.92 -22.63
CA LEU A 74 1.89 -6.39 -22.65
C LEU A 74 3.07 -6.83 -23.53
N SER A 75 3.30 -6.10 -24.62
CA SER A 75 4.40 -6.38 -25.56
C SER A 75 5.77 -5.87 -25.10
N ARG A 76 5.82 -5.09 -24.02
CA ARG A 76 7.09 -4.59 -23.47
C ARG A 76 7.86 -5.72 -22.80
N LYS A 77 9.19 -5.63 -22.90
CA LYS A 77 10.08 -6.55 -22.21
C LYS A 77 10.13 -6.24 -20.72
N LEU A 78 10.29 -7.27 -19.90
CA LEU A 78 10.50 -7.10 -18.47
C LEU A 78 11.82 -6.37 -18.15
N SER A 79 12.80 -6.38 -19.07
CA SER A 79 14.04 -5.62 -18.96
C SER A 79 13.85 -4.10 -18.93
N ASP A 80 12.78 -3.62 -19.55
CA ASP A 80 12.49 -2.20 -19.71
C ASP A 80 11.50 -1.70 -18.63
N LEU A 81 11.08 -2.59 -17.75
CA LEU A 81 10.18 -2.35 -16.64
C LEU A 81 10.94 -2.33 -15.31
N ASP A 82 10.25 -1.93 -14.26
CA ASP A 82 10.82 -1.91 -12.92
C ASP A 82 10.97 -3.33 -12.35
N SER A 83 11.92 -3.50 -11.43
CA SER A 83 12.19 -4.79 -10.77
C SER A 83 11.12 -5.15 -9.73
N PHE A 84 10.39 -4.16 -9.20
CA PHE A 84 9.32 -4.39 -8.22
C PHE A 84 7.96 -4.14 -8.86
N LEU A 85 7.16 -5.19 -8.94
CA LEU A 85 5.80 -5.14 -9.47
C LEU A 85 4.81 -5.46 -8.37
N THR A 86 3.71 -4.71 -8.31
CA THR A 86 2.62 -4.94 -7.37
C THR A 86 1.41 -5.45 -8.12
N ILE A 87 0.96 -6.65 -7.78
CA ILE A 87 -0.22 -7.30 -8.32
C ILE A 87 -1.37 -7.12 -7.34
N ILE A 88 -2.48 -6.62 -7.85
CA ILE A 88 -3.71 -6.35 -7.11
C ILE A 88 -4.81 -7.20 -7.73
N ASP A 89 -5.48 -7.99 -6.90
CA ASP A 89 -6.74 -8.66 -7.28
C ASP A 89 -7.87 -7.65 -7.21
N GLU A 90 -8.50 -7.36 -8.35
CA GLU A 90 -9.63 -6.42 -8.50
C GLU A 90 -10.98 -7.12 -8.47
N ASP A 91 -10.99 -8.46 -8.41
CA ASP A 91 -12.20 -9.26 -8.29
C ASP A 91 -12.88 -9.06 -6.92
N ASP A 92 -14.19 -8.84 -6.92
CA ASP A 92 -15.00 -8.71 -5.70
C ASP A 92 -15.17 -10.06 -4.97
N ASP A 93 -15.05 -11.18 -5.68
CA ASP A 93 -15.25 -12.53 -5.16
C ASP A 93 -13.96 -13.12 -4.58
N GLU A 94 -13.82 -12.97 -3.26
CA GLU A 94 -12.72 -13.50 -2.44
C GLU A 94 -11.33 -13.06 -2.95
N PRO A 95 -11.05 -11.74 -2.94
CA PRO A 95 -9.83 -11.22 -3.53
C PRO A 95 -8.59 -11.73 -2.79
N PHE A 96 -7.53 -12.03 -3.53
CA PHE A 96 -6.22 -12.32 -2.96
C PHE A 96 -5.61 -11.09 -2.29
N VAL A 97 -4.71 -11.32 -1.32
CA VAL A 97 -3.88 -10.24 -0.79
C VAL A 97 -3.02 -9.65 -1.91
N ASN A 98 -2.64 -8.38 -1.77
CA ASN A 98 -1.76 -7.76 -2.74
C ASN A 98 -0.42 -8.50 -2.74
N VAL A 99 0.11 -8.77 -3.93
CA VAL A 99 1.38 -9.47 -4.11
C VAL A 99 2.42 -8.48 -4.59
N VAL A 100 3.55 -8.39 -3.90
CA VAL A 100 4.72 -7.68 -4.41
C VAL A 100 5.67 -8.72 -4.98
N LEU A 101 5.88 -8.61 -6.29
CA LEU A 101 6.77 -9.46 -7.06
C LEU A 101 8.09 -8.75 -7.29
N ASN A 102 9.17 -9.40 -6.89
CA ASN A 102 10.53 -9.00 -7.22
C ASN A 102 10.99 -9.77 -8.45
N VAL A 103 11.24 -9.07 -9.54
CA VAL A 103 11.72 -9.60 -10.81
C VAL A 103 13.25 -9.62 -10.77
N GLN A 104 13.82 -10.83 -10.83
CA GLN A 104 15.26 -11.04 -10.86
C GLN A 104 15.67 -11.76 -12.14
N GLN A 105 16.87 -11.46 -12.63
CA GLN A 105 17.41 -12.20 -13.76
C GLN A 105 17.73 -13.64 -13.37
N SER A 106 17.29 -14.60 -14.16
CA SER A 106 17.67 -16.01 -13.99
C SER A 106 19.18 -16.18 -14.20
N LYS A 107 19.81 -17.03 -13.37
CA LYS A 107 21.24 -17.40 -13.50
C LYS A 107 21.46 -18.58 -14.46
N GLU A 108 20.40 -19.23 -14.92
CA GLU A 108 20.49 -20.27 -15.95
C GLU A 108 20.56 -19.62 -17.33
N ASP A 109 21.55 -20.03 -18.13
CA ASP A 109 21.78 -19.48 -19.47
C ASP A 109 20.62 -19.74 -20.44
N GLU A 110 19.76 -20.73 -20.18
CA GLU A 110 18.47 -20.91 -20.87
C GLU A 110 17.42 -21.55 -19.95
N PRO A 111 16.56 -20.76 -19.29
CA PRO A 111 15.44 -21.32 -18.57
C PRO A 111 14.41 -21.89 -19.56
N GLU A 112 13.89 -23.10 -19.28
CA GLU A 112 12.84 -23.75 -20.11
C GLU A 112 11.58 -22.89 -20.30
N LYS A 113 11.34 -21.94 -19.39
CA LYS A 113 10.24 -20.97 -19.45
C LYS A 113 10.79 -19.55 -19.28
N PRO A 114 10.21 -18.54 -19.95
CA PRO A 114 10.64 -17.15 -19.82
C PRO A 114 10.57 -16.63 -18.37
N VAL A 115 9.65 -17.17 -17.57
CA VAL A 115 9.42 -16.81 -16.16
C VAL A 115 9.28 -18.06 -15.28
N LYS A 116 10.04 -18.13 -14.18
CA LYS A 116 9.96 -19.19 -13.15
C LYS A 116 9.91 -18.61 -11.73
N ALA A 117 9.14 -19.24 -10.85
CA ALA A 117 9.18 -18.97 -9.41
C ALA A 117 10.48 -19.49 -8.77
N LEU A 118 10.87 -18.94 -7.60
CA LEU A 118 11.97 -19.46 -6.76
C LEU A 118 11.78 -20.93 -6.34
N SER A 119 10.56 -21.45 -6.37
CA SER A 119 10.24 -22.80 -5.92
C SER A 119 9.29 -23.47 -6.90
N ASP A 120 9.56 -24.72 -7.30
CA ASP A 120 8.65 -25.55 -8.09
C ASP A 120 7.35 -25.91 -7.33
N GLN A 121 7.29 -25.55 -6.05
CA GLN A 121 6.09 -25.67 -5.23
C GLN A 121 5.13 -24.52 -5.55
N LYS A 122 3.89 -24.87 -5.88
CA LYS A 122 2.80 -23.92 -6.11
C LYS A 122 2.69 -22.95 -4.92
N LEU A 123 2.94 -21.67 -5.18
CA LEU A 123 2.79 -20.62 -4.17
C LEU A 123 1.29 -20.40 -3.94
N GLU A 124 0.82 -20.64 -2.72
CA GLU A 124 -0.58 -20.42 -2.35
C GLU A 124 -0.71 -19.03 -1.73
N ILE A 125 -1.30 -18.10 -2.49
CA ILE A 125 -1.49 -16.72 -2.04
C ILE A 125 -2.65 -16.69 -1.05
N PRO A 126 -2.46 -16.10 0.15
CA PRO A 126 -3.55 -15.94 1.10
C PRO A 126 -4.69 -15.08 0.52
N LYS A 127 -5.94 -15.46 0.79
CA LYS A 127 -7.09 -14.62 0.47
C LYS A 127 -7.22 -13.47 1.47
N LYS A 128 -7.69 -12.31 1.02
CA LYS A 128 -8.07 -11.20 1.91
C LYS A 128 -9.20 -11.68 2.82
N PRO A 129 -9.18 -11.32 4.12
CA PRO A 129 -10.27 -11.67 5.02
C PRO A 129 -11.58 -11.07 4.50
N LYS A 130 -12.61 -11.90 4.35
CA LYS A 130 -13.94 -11.43 3.92
C LYS A 130 -14.43 -10.36 4.89
N GLN A 131 -14.65 -9.15 4.38
CA GLN A 131 -15.24 -8.08 5.15
C GLN A 131 -16.71 -8.44 5.39
N GLU A 132 -17.06 -8.80 6.64
CA GLU A 132 -18.47 -8.82 7.01
C GLU A 132 -19.05 -7.43 6.72
N PRO A 133 -20.22 -7.32 6.06
CA PRO A 133 -20.89 -6.06 5.86
C PRO A 133 -21.01 -5.35 7.20
N ALA A 134 -20.59 -4.08 7.24
CA ALA A 134 -20.73 -3.29 8.45
C ALA A 134 -22.18 -3.39 8.93
N ALA A 135 -22.38 -3.91 10.15
CA ALA A 135 -23.69 -3.91 10.77
C ALA A 135 -24.26 -2.48 10.70
N PRO A 136 -25.54 -2.31 10.35
CA PRO A 136 -26.14 -0.99 10.30
C PRO A 136 -25.87 -0.27 11.62
N PRO A 137 -25.53 1.02 11.60
CA PRO A 137 -25.19 1.74 12.81
C PRO A 137 -26.38 1.65 13.77
N THR A 138 -26.23 0.87 14.85
CA THR A 138 -27.12 0.92 16.00
C THR A 138 -26.90 2.28 16.64
N ALA A 139 -27.68 3.26 16.19
CA ALA A 139 -27.82 4.54 16.85
C ALA A 139 -28.45 4.30 18.23
N VAL A 140 -27.60 4.10 19.23
CA VAL A 140 -27.96 4.34 20.63
C VAL A 140 -26.99 5.38 21.14
N SER A 141 -27.21 6.62 20.74
CA SER A 141 -26.75 7.77 21.50
C SER A 141 -27.47 7.73 22.84
N GLN A 142 -26.83 7.18 23.87
CA GLN A 142 -27.23 7.50 25.25
C GLN A 142 -26.64 8.86 25.59
N PRO A 143 -27.46 9.92 25.76
CA PRO A 143 -26.96 11.17 26.31
C PRO A 143 -26.65 10.96 27.79
N ASN A 144 -25.37 11.10 28.13
CA ASN A 144 -24.91 11.18 29.51
C ASN A 144 -25.36 12.54 30.09
N GLY A 145 -26.13 12.51 31.18
CA GLY A 145 -26.32 13.66 32.08
C GLY A 145 -27.53 14.56 31.81
N LYS A 146 -28.56 14.44 32.66
CA LYS A 146 -29.56 15.49 32.92
C LYS A 146 -28.89 16.67 33.63
N PRO A 147 -29.22 17.92 33.24
CA PRO A 147 -29.57 18.93 34.23
C PRO A 147 -31.02 19.36 34.00
N GLU A 148 -31.79 19.27 35.07
CA GLU A 148 -33.17 19.76 35.19
C GLU A 148 -33.12 21.29 35.35
N VAL A 149 -33.69 22.03 34.40
CA VAL A 149 -34.16 23.42 34.60
C VAL A 149 -35.41 23.62 33.76
N ASP A 150 -36.53 23.83 34.45
CA ASP A 150 -37.83 24.27 33.92
C ASP A 150 -37.74 25.60 33.16
N GLY A 151 -38.51 25.74 32.08
CA GLY A 151 -38.69 27.01 31.38
C GLY A 151 -39.37 26.89 30.02
N ASP A 152 -40.70 26.92 30.03
CA ASP A 152 -41.61 27.03 28.89
C ASP A 152 -41.31 28.25 27.99
N SER A 153 -41.25 28.06 26.67
CA SER A 153 -41.76 29.00 25.63
C SER A 153 -41.45 28.53 24.20
N SER A 154 -42.35 28.92 23.30
CA SER A 154 -42.73 28.28 22.04
C SER A 154 -41.94 28.66 20.77
N SER A 155 -42.13 27.80 19.75
CA SER A 155 -42.32 28.10 18.31
C SER A 155 -41.10 28.19 17.37
N THR A 156 -41.10 27.24 16.41
CA THR A 156 -40.75 27.35 14.97
C THR A 156 -39.60 28.26 14.52
N LEU A 157 -38.64 27.70 13.76
CA LEU A 157 -38.26 28.16 12.41
C LEU A 157 -37.15 27.26 11.80
N LYS A 158 -37.48 26.62 10.67
CA LYS A 158 -36.54 25.94 9.76
C LYS A 158 -35.66 26.99 9.07
N ARG A 159 -34.35 26.75 8.91
CA ARG A 159 -33.49 27.57 8.04
C ARG A 159 -33.26 26.87 6.70
N THR A 160 -33.76 27.51 5.64
CA THR A 160 -33.51 27.22 4.22
C THR A 160 -32.10 27.68 3.84
N ARG A 161 -31.42 26.91 2.97
CA ARG A 161 -30.15 27.28 2.33
C ARG A 161 -30.43 27.49 0.84
N GLU A 162 -30.03 28.64 0.30
CA GLU A 162 -30.12 28.99 -1.12
C GLU A 162 -28.73 29.28 -1.70
N ASP A 163 -28.67 29.21 -3.03
CA ASP A 163 -27.57 28.76 -3.88
C ASP A 163 -26.72 29.89 -4.50
N GLU A 164 -25.57 29.47 -5.04
CA GLU A 164 -24.81 29.96 -6.20
C GLU A 164 -24.04 31.32 -6.25
N ALA A 165 -22.94 31.20 -7.02
CA ALA A 165 -22.25 32.18 -7.87
C ALA A 165 -20.98 32.91 -7.33
N GLU A 166 -19.81 32.37 -7.72
CA GLU A 166 -18.55 33.09 -8.02
C GLU A 166 -18.77 34.11 -9.17
N PRO A 167 -17.94 35.19 -9.38
CA PRO A 167 -16.49 35.06 -9.64
C PRO A 167 -15.54 36.23 -9.24
N ARG A 168 -14.24 35.87 -9.17
CA ARG A 168 -12.97 36.57 -9.53
C ARG A 168 -12.92 38.11 -9.62
N ASP A 169 -11.93 38.73 -8.98
CA ASP A 169 -10.81 39.42 -9.67
C ASP A 169 -9.69 39.96 -8.73
N ALA A 170 -8.53 40.25 -9.33
CA ALA A 170 -7.20 40.19 -8.73
C ALA A 170 -6.49 41.54 -8.41
N LYS A 171 -5.32 41.39 -7.75
CA LYS A 171 -4.10 42.25 -7.74
C LYS A 171 -4.02 43.48 -6.81
N LYS A 172 -3.13 43.39 -5.81
CA LYS A 172 -2.09 44.42 -5.57
C LYS A 172 -0.89 43.87 -4.80
N ALA A 173 0.29 43.98 -5.41
CA ALA A 173 1.60 43.69 -4.81
C ALA A 173 2.09 44.86 -3.95
N LYS A 174 2.88 44.56 -2.91
CA LYS A 174 3.87 45.50 -2.34
C LYS A 174 5.08 44.73 -1.81
N HIS A 175 6.25 45.04 -2.39
CA HIS A 175 7.58 44.61 -1.99
C HIS A 175 8.10 45.35 -0.74
N GLY A 176 9.05 44.73 -0.05
CA GLY A 176 10.01 45.34 0.89
C GLY A 176 10.46 44.32 1.93
N ALA A 177 11.57 43.59 1.69
CA ALA A 177 12.90 43.79 2.32
C ALA A 177 12.91 43.43 3.83
N SER A 178 13.86 42.72 4.44
CA SER A 178 15.17 42.14 4.09
C SER A 178 15.76 41.58 5.41
N ASN A 179 16.13 40.30 5.50
CA ASN A 179 17.49 39.81 5.82
C ASN A 179 17.53 38.31 6.19
N PRO A 180 18.59 37.58 5.78
CA PRO A 180 18.84 36.17 6.10
C PRO A 180 19.93 36.00 7.17
N ALA A 181 19.73 35.06 8.09
CA ALA A 181 20.72 34.38 8.95
C ALA A 181 19.90 33.28 9.67
N ASP A 182 20.24 32.00 9.69
CA ASP A 182 21.52 31.41 10.01
C ASP A 182 21.53 29.95 9.48
N GLU A 183 22.66 29.53 8.92
CA GLU A 183 22.90 28.18 8.41
C GLU A 183 23.09 27.18 9.55
N GLY A 184 22.15 26.24 9.70
CA GLY A 184 22.33 25.07 10.57
C GLY A 184 22.93 23.88 9.81
N VAL A 185 24.15 24.03 9.28
CA VAL A 185 24.92 22.86 8.79
C VAL A 185 25.39 22.08 10.01
N LEU A 186 24.84 20.88 10.20
CA LEU A 186 25.38 19.89 11.13
C LEU A 186 26.64 19.29 10.48
N VAL A 187 27.80 19.85 10.82
CA VAL A 187 29.10 19.20 10.57
C VAL A 187 29.17 17.99 11.50
N VAL A 188 29.14 16.79 10.92
CA VAL A 188 29.53 15.56 11.61
C VAL A 188 31.06 15.56 11.64
N ASP A 189 31.59 15.73 12.84
CA ASP A 189 33.02 15.62 13.16
C ASP A 189 33.41 14.13 13.03
N ASP A 190 34.00 13.75 11.89
CA ASP A 190 34.55 12.42 11.63
C ASP A 190 36.06 12.45 11.89
N ASP A 191 36.43 12.64 13.16
CA ASP A 191 37.81 12.51 13.61
C ASP A 191 37.86 11.69 14.91
N GLY A 192 37.85 10.36 14.72
CA GLY A 192 37.91 9.42 15.85
C GLY A 192 37.98 7.94 15.48
N ALA A 193 39.02 7.55 14.74
CA ALA A 193 39.65 6.21 14.74
C ALA A 193 38.75 4.94 14.69
N ASN A 194 38.85 4.21 13.58
CA ASN A 194 38.67 2.75 13.49
C ASN A 194 37.41 2.15 14.16
N GLY A 195 36.24 2.39 13.57
CA GLY A 195 35.03 1.59 13.81
C GLY A 195 35.03 0.26 13.05
N ALA A 196 36.07 -0.56 13.18
CA ALA A 196 36.06 -1.92 12.65
C ALA A 196 35.33 -2.84 13.65
N ILE A 197 34.10 -3.24 13.32
CA ILE A 197 33.36 -4.26 14.07
C ILE A 197 33.78 -5.63 13.53
N LEU A 198 34.60 -6.35 14.29
CA LEU A 198 34.90 -7.76 14.03
C LEU A 198 33.87 -8.60 14.79
N ILE A 199 33.11 -9.43 14.06
CA ILE A 199 32.24 -10.46 14.63
C ILE A 199 33.10 -11.74 14.66
N ASP A 200 33.36 -12.26 15.86
CA ASP A 200 34.05 -13.53 16.09
C ASP A 200 33.03 -14.68 15.90
N ASP A 201 33.42 -15.74 15.19
CA ASP A 201 32.57 -16.91 14.86
C ASP A 201 33.11 -18.11 15.65
N ASP A 202 32.41 -18.52 16.71
CA ASP A 202 32.59 -19.79 17.45
C ASP A 202 31.25 -20.54 17.54
#